data_AF-A0A7Z9K925-F1
#
_entry.id   AF-A0A7Z9K925-F1
#
_cell.length_a   1.000
_cell.length_b   1.000
_cell.length_c   1.000
_cell.angle_alpha   90.00
_cell.angle_beta   90.00
_cell.angle_gamma   90.00
#
_symmetry.space_group_name_H-M   'P 1'
#
loop_
_entity.id
_entity.type
_entity.pdbx_description
1 polymer ?
#
loop_
_entity_poly.entity_id
_entity_poly.type
_entity_poly.pdbx_seq_one_letter_code
_entity_poly.pdbx_strand_id
1 'polypeptide(L)'
;MADNVEVGAPPPVSPVVVRLRPILAALLTVGSLAWSGDVYRSIGLALFIEQFLTAMLGLALALVFLHYPVRRGTERAHLPWYDRLAVVTALAVGTYASILFPDISERMNRAPLDAIIVSAVFIILSIEGLRRTAGYSLLVIVLIFVIFALIGHLVPGELQTREVKPLDLIIYLGLDSNALLGLPIVVGTTIVLTFIFFGQLLVKSGGSHFFNDISLVLMGRYRGGSAKIAITASSLFGSISGVAVSNIVATGVVTIPLMKRAGFSPRLAASIEAVASTGGQLMPPVMGAVAFLMADFLEMPYREIVIAALVPSLLYYVALFIQADLEVARNGIARV
;
A
#
# COMPACT_ATOMS: atom_id res chain seq x y z
N MET A 1 -40.96 -4.41 -9.05
CA MET A 1 -40.33 -4.35 -10.38
C MET A 1 -39.00 -3.66 -10.16
N ALA A 2 -37.96 -4.45 -9.89
CA ALA A 2 -36.63 -3.94 -9.57
C ALA A 2 -35.84 -3.92 -10.88
N ASP A 3 -35.43 -2.73 -11.31
CA ASP A 3 -34.55 -2.56 -12.45
C ASP A 3 -33.22 -3.24 -12.14
N ASN A 4 -32.99 -4.37 -12.81
CA ASN A 4 -31.67 -4.95 -12.99
C ASN A 4 -30.86 -3.94 -13.79
N VAL A 5 -30.09 -3.11 -13.10
CA VAL A 5 -28.97 -2.40 -13.72
C VAL A 5 -27.99 -3.48 -14.16
N GLU A 6 -28.07 -3.88 -15.42
CA GLU A 6 -27.04 -4.66 -16.08
C GLU A 6 -25.73 -3.90 -15.94
N VAL A 7 -24.89 -4.35 -15.00
CA VAL A 7 -23.49 -3.97 -14.96
C VAL A 7 -22.88 -4.58 -16.22
N GLY A 8 -22.86 -3.80 -17.31
CA GLY A 8 -22.27 -4.19 -18.57
C GLY A 8 -20.88 -4.76 -18.34
N ALA A 9 -20.57 -5.86 -19.03
CA ALA A 9 -19.27 -6.51 -18.91
C ALA A 9 -18.16 -5.46 -19.11
N PRO A 10 -17.14 -5.41 -18.23
CA PRO A 10 -16.07 -4.42 -18.34
C PRO A 10 -15.44 -4.53 -19.73
N PRO A 11 -15.19 -3.40 -20.40
CA PRO A 11 -14.69 -3.40 -21.77
C PRO A 11 -13.38 -4.21 -21.84
N PRO A 12 -13.16 -4.96 -22.94
CA PRO A 12 -12.02 -5.84 -23.07
C PRO A 12 -10.73 -5.03 -22.93
N VAL A 13 -9.93 -5.35 -21.91
CA VAL A 13 -8.65 -4.70 -21.63
C VAL A 13 -7.68 -5.05 -22.76
N SER A 14 -6.98 -4.06 -23.30
CA SER A 14 -6.00 -4.29 -24.37
C SER A 14 -5.00 -5.43 -24.02
N PRO A 15 -4.69 -6.33 -24.97
CA PRO A 15 -3.87 -7.51 -24.71
C PRO A 15 -2.46 -7.18 -24.22
N VAL A 16 -1.95 -5.99 -24.59
CA VAL A 16 -0.66 -5.48 -24.13
C VAL A 16 -0.67 -5.20 -22.62
N VAL A 17 -1.73 -4.57 -22.10
CA VAL A 17 -1.86 -4.29 -20.65
C VAL A 17 -2.00 -5.59 -19.85
N VAL A 18 -2.78 -6.54 -20.38
CA VAL A 18 -2.98 -7.86 -19.75
C VAL A 18 -1.66 -8.62 -19.61
N ARG A 19 -0.73 -8.49 -20.57
CA ARG A 19 0.59 -9.12 -20.52
C ARG A 19 1.63 -8.33 -19.73
N LEU A 20 1.71 -7.01 -19.92
CA LEU A 20 2.77 -6.19 -19.31
C LEU A 20 2.57 -6.00 -17.80
N ARG A 21 1.32 -5.83 -17.35
CA ARG A 21 1.01 -5.58 -15.93
C ARG A 21 1.56 -6.68 -15.00
N PRO A 22 1.28 -7.98 -15.21
CA PRO A 22 1.82 -9.02 -14.33
C PRO A 22 3.35 -9.13 -14.42
N ILE A 23 3.96 -8.86 -15.58
CA ILE A 23 5.41 -8.89 -15.74
C ILE A 23 6.07 -7.78 -14.91
N LEU A 24 5.61 -6.54 -15.03
CA LEU A 24 6.16 -5.41 -14.27
C LEU A 24 5.91 -5.57 -12.76
N ALA A 25 4.74 -6.08 -12.37
CA ALA A 25 4.45 -6.39 -10.97
C ALA A 25 5.38 -7.48 -10.44
N ALA A 26 5.61 -8.55 -11.22
CA ALA A 26 6.55 -9.60 -10.87
C ALA A 26 7.99 -9.07 -10.76
N LEU A 27 8.44 -8.21 -11.68
CA LEU A 27 9.76 -7.59 -11.62
C LEU A 27 9.92 -6.72 -10.37
N LEU A 28 8.91 -5.92 -10.04
CA LEU A 28 8.91 -5.09 -8.84
C LEU A 28 9.01 -5.96 -7.58
N THR A 29 8.20 -7.01 -7.48
CA THR A 29 8.19 -7.92 -6.33
C THR A 29 9.46 -8.76 -6.23
N VAL A 30 9.94 -9.33 -7.33
CA VAL A 30 11.19 -10.12 -7.35
C VAL A 30 12.38 -9.23 -7.05
N GLY A 31 12.43 -8.01 -7.59
CA GLY A 31 13.46 -7.02 -7.27
C GLY A 31 13.49 -6.69 -5.79
N SER A 32 12.32 -6.43 -5.19
CA SER A 32 12.14 -6.22 -3.76
C SER A 32 12.66 -7.39 -2.92
N LEU A 33 12.27 -8.62 -3.24
CA LEU A 33 12.70 -9.82 -2.53
C LEU A 33 14.21 -10.08 -2.68
N ALA A 34 14.75 -9.88 -3.89
CA ALA A 34 16.17 -10.08 -4.16
C ALA A 34 17.04 -9.06 -3.40
N TRP A 35 16.57 -7.81 -3.28
CA TRP A 35 17.23 -6.79 -2.47
C TRP A 35 17.17 -7.13 -0.98
N SER A 36 15.97 -7.45 -0.47
CA SER A 36 15.78 -7.79 0.94
C SER A 36 16.48 -9.10 1.35
N GLY A 37 16.72 -10.01 0.40
CA GLY A 37 17.52 -11.22 0.60
C GLY A 37 19.03 -11.03 0.41
N ASP A 38 19.52 -9.80 0.25
CA ASP A 38 20.94 -9.47 0.00
C ASP A 38 21.57 -10.24 -1.19
N VAL A 39 20.76 -10.61 -2.18
CA VAL A 39 21.20 -11.43 -3.32
C VAL A 39 22.30 -10.72 -4.12
N TYR A 40 22.19 -9.40 -4.31
CA TYR A 40 23.18 -8.60 -5.02
C TYR A 40 24.58 -8.68 -4.38
N ARG A 41 24.67 -8.70 -3.04
CA ARG A 41 25.95 -8.90 -2.34
C ARG A 41 26.46 -10.32 -2.49
N SER A 42 25.57 -11.32 -2.48
CA SER A 42 25.96 -12.73 -2.62
C SER A 42 26.62 -13.04 -3.96
N ILE A 43 26.29 -12.27 -5.01
CA ILE A 43 26.91 -12.36 -6.34
C ILE A 43 28.08 -11.39 -6.54
N GLY A 44 28.55 -10.73 -5.48
CA GLY A 44 29.70 -9.83 -5.49
C GLY A 44 29.43 -8.43 -6.08
N LEU A 45 28.17 -8.02 -6.24
CA LEU A 45 27.83 -6.67 -6.70
C LEU A 45 27.78 -5.70 -5.51
N ALA A 46 28.51 -4.59 -5.63
CA ALA A 46 28.38 -3.43 -4.75
C ALA A 46 27.52 -2.38 -5.45
N LEU A 47 26.26 -2.28 -5.02
CA LEU A 47 25.29 -1.32 -5.58
C LEU A 47 24.95 -0.27 -4.52
N PHE A 48 24.80 0.98 -4.96
CA PHE A 48 24.16 2.01 -4.13
C PHE A 48 22.68 1.67 -3.94
N ILE A 49 22.11 2.05 -2.79
CA ILE A 49 20.68 1.82 -2.54
C ILE A 49 19.83 2.59 -3.56
N GLU A 50 20.25 3.79 -3.93
CA GLU A 50 19.56 4.65 -4.88
C GLU A 50 19.49 4.04 -6.29
N GLN A 51 20.47 3.21 -6.69
CA GLN A 51 20.38 2.45 -7.94
C GLN A 51 19.18 1.51 -7.93
N PHE A 52 18.93 0.85 -6.81
CA PHE A 52 17.76 0.00 -6.65
C PHE A 52 16.47 0.82 -6.56
N LEU A 53 16.45 1.90 -5.77
CA LEU A 53 15.26 2.72 -5.57
C LEU A 53 14.79 3.39 -6.85
N THR A 54 15.70 3.89 -7.69
CA THR A 54 15.35 4.52 -8.99
C THR A 54 14.75 3.50 -9.97
N ALA A 55 15.26 2.26 -9.99
CA ALA A 55 14.66 1.18 -10.77
C ALA A 55 13.25 0.83 -10.25
N MET A 56 13.10 0.68 -8.93
CA MET A 56 11.82 0.37 -8.31
C MET A 56 10.80 1.50 -8.51
N LEU A 57 11.23 2.77 -8.43
CA LEU A 57 10.38 3.94 -8.70
C LEU A 57 9.90 3.92 -10.15
N GLY A 58 10.79 3.67 -11.11
CA GLY A 58 10.43 3.55 -12.53
C GLY A 58 9.40 2.45 -12.78
N LEU A 59 9.58 1.27 -12.18
CA LEU A 59 8.63 0.15 -12.24
C LEU A 59 7.28 0.50 -11.58
N ALA A 60 7.31 1.11 -10.40
CA ALA A 60 6.11 1.51 -9.67
C ALA A 60 5.30 2.57 -10.43
N LEU A 61 5.96 3.60 -10.95
CA LEU A 61 5.32 4.62 -11.78
C LEU A 61 4.72 4.01 -13.05
N ALA A 62 5.46 3.14 -13.74
CA ALA A 62 4.93 2.42 -14.90
C ALA A 62 3.66 1.62 -14.55
N LEU A 63 3.64 0.92 -13.42
CA LEU A 63 2.45 0.21 -12.94
C LEU A 63 1.30 1.17 -12.60
N VAL A 64 1.58 2.34 -12.01
CA VAL A 64 0.56 3.36 -11.75
C VAL A 64 -0.12 3.81 -13.04
N PHE A 65 0.65 4.13 -14.09
CA PHE A 65 0.09 4.58 -15.37
C PHE A 65 -0.62 3.46 -16.16
N LEU A 66 -0.24 2.20 -15.96
CA LEU A 66 -0.95 1.05 -16.50
C LEU A 66 -2.28 0.77 -15.77
N HIS A 67 -2.33 0.99 -14.46
CA HIS A 67 -3.47 0.59 -13.65
C HIS A 67 -4.49 1.71 -13.41
N TYR A 68 -4.03 2.94 -13.19
CA TYR A 68 -4.88 4.06 -12.79
C TYR A 68 -5.21 4.99 -13.97
N PRO A 69 -6.51 5.13 -14.31
CA PRO A 69 -6.93 6.05 -15.34
C PRO A 69 -6.82 7.53 -14.91
N VAL A 70 -6.70 8.43 -15.89
CA VAL A 70 -6.63 9.89 -15.69
C VAL A 70 -7.83 10.43 -14.90
N ARG A 71 -9.02 9.85 -15.12
CA ARG A 71 -10.24 10.15 -14.38
C ARG A 71 -10.65 8.94 -13.58
N ARG A 72 -10.82 9.11 -12.25
CA ARG A 72 -11.32 8.04 -11.38
C ARG A 72 -12.68 7.56 -11.88
N GLY A 73 -12.88 6.25 -11.89
CA GLY A 73 -14.14 5.61 -12.31
C GLY A 73 -14.34 5.49 -13.82
N THR A 74 -13.36 5.88 -14.66
CA THR A 74 -13.43 5.58 -16.09
C THR A 74 -12.89 4.19 -16.40
N GLU A 75 -13.75 3.31 -16.92
CA GLU A 75 -13.31 2.05 -17.51
C GLU A 75 -12.68 2.30 -18.87
N ARG A 76 -11.58 1.60 -19.17
CA ARG A 76 -10.81 1.79 -20.40
C ARG A 76 -10.70 0.49 -21.16
N ALA A 77 -11.18 0.50 -22.40
CA ALA A 77 -10.95 -0.60 -23.35
C ALA A 77 -9.47 -0.68 -23.78
N HIS A 78 -8.79 0.45 -23.94
CA HIS A 78 -7.42 0.51 -24.44
C HIS A 78 -6.56 1.47 -23.64
N LEU A 79 -5.25 1.22 -23.62
CA LEU A 79 -4.27 2.10 -23.00
C LEU A 79 -4.05 3.34 -23.89
N PRO A 80 -4.39 4.55 -23.42
CA PRO A 80 -4.19 5.76 -24.20
C PRO A 80 -2.71 5.98 -24.55
N TRP A 81 -2.45 6.72 -25.64
CA TRP A 81 -1.08 6.99 -26.09
C TRP A 81 -0.24 7.72 -25.04
N TYR A 82 -0.84 8.63 -24.27
CA TYR A 82 -0.16 9.39 -23.25
C TYR A 82 0.25 8.53 -22.04
N ASP A 83 -0.53 7.49 -21.71
CA ASP A 83 -0.18 6.54 -20.65
C ASP A 83 0.88 5.56 -21.14
N ARG A 84 0.84 5.15 -22.41
CA ARG A 84 1.94 4.40 -23.03
C ARG A 84 3.26 5.17 -22.98
N LEU A 85 3.20 6.46 -23.32
CA LEU A 85 4.37 7.34 -23.24
C LEU A 85 4.86 7.44 -21.79
N ALA A 86 3.98 7.70 -20.83
CA ALA A 86 4.35 7.79 -19.42
C ALA A 86 4.99 6.49 -18.90
N VAL A 87 4.46 5.32 -19.29
CA VAL A 87 5.03 4.00 -18.94
C VAL A 87 6.44 3.84 -19.51
N VAL A 88 6.62 4.10 -20.81
CA VAL A 88 7.94 3.95 -21.45
C VAL A 88 8.93 4.94 -20.85
N THR A 89 8.53 6.19 -20.63
CA THR A 89 9.37 7.21 -20.00
C THR A 89 9.74 6.85 -18.56
N ALA A 90 8.80 6.35 -17.75
CA ALA A 90 9.07 5.91 -16.39
C ALA A 90 10.11 4.78 -16.34
N LEU A 91 9.96 3.77 -17.20
CA LEU A 91 10.90 2.64 -17.30
C LEU A 91 12.26 3.09 -17.82
N ALA A 92 12.29 3.94 -18.84
CA ALA A 92 13.53 4.43 -19.44
C ALA A 92 14.34 5.28 -18.44
N VAL A 93 13.69 6.25 -17.78
CA VAL A 93 14.35 7.11 -16.78
C VAL A 93 14.71 6.31 -15.53
N GLY A 94 13.86 5.40 -15.07
CA GLY A 94 14.17 4.48 -13.98
C GLY A 94 15.42 3.64 -14.24
N THR A 95 15.52 3.07 -15.44
CA THR A 95 16.67 2.25 -15.84
C THR A 95 17.93 3.09 -16.03
N TYR A 96 17.81 4.24 -16.69
CA TYR A 96 18.94 5.17 -16.90
C TYR A 96 19.52 5.63 -15.56
N ALA A 97 18.67 6.11 -14.66
CA ALA A 97 19.07 6.55 -13.33
C ALA A 97 19.68 5.40 -12.53
N SER A 98 19.10 4.20 -12.59
CA SER A 98 19.62 3.02 -11.88
C SER A 98 21.02 2.59 -12.30
N ILE A 99 21.33 2.69 -13.60
CA ILE A 99 22.64 2.28 -14.13
C ILE A 99 23.69 3.38 -13.88
N LEU A 100 23.34 4.64 -14.13
CA LEU A 100 24.27 5.77 -14.12
C LEU A 100 24.27 6.55 -12.81
N PHE A 101 23.54 6.12 -11.79
CA PHE A 101 23.49 6.81 -10.49
C PHE A 101 24.89 7.09 -9.91
N PRO A 102 25.87 6.16 -9.91
CA PRO A 102 27.18 6.44 -9.36
C PRO A 102 27.85 7.65 -10.04
N ASP A 103 27.85 7.67 -11.37
CA ASP A 103 28.44 8.76 -12.17
C ASP A 103 27.67 10.08 -12.00
N ILE A 104 26.34 10.02 -11.87
CA ILE A 104 25.49 11.18 -11.61
C ILE A 104 25.78 11.76 -10.23
N SER A 105 25.94 10.90 -9.22
CA SER A 105 26.19 11.28 -7.82
C SER A 105 27.52 12.01 -7.68
N GLU A 106 28.60 11.54 -8.32
CA GLU A 106 29.90 12.22 -8.31
C GLU A 106 29.85 13.62 -8.96
N ARG A 107 28.99 13.78 -9.97
CA ARG A 107 28.85 15.03 -10.74
C ARG A 107 27.77 15.95 -10.17
N MET A 108 27.04 15.54 -9.12
CA MET A 108 25.85 16.24 -8.62
C MET A 108 26.11 17.70 -8.27
N ASN A 109 27.31 18.00 -7.73
CA ASN A 109 27.75 19.37 -7.39
C ASN A 109 27.77 20.34 -8.58
N ARG A 110 27.79 19.85 -9.82
CA ARG A 110 27.81 20.66 -11.05
C ARG A 110 26.43 20.77 -11.71
N ALA A 111 25.38 20.23 -11.09
CA ALA A 111 24.03 20.19 -11.64
C ALA A 111 24.00 19.72 -13.11
N PRO A 112 24.46 18.48 -13.39
CA PRO A 112 24.61 18.02 -14.76
C PRO A 112 23.23 17.86 -15.42
N LEU A 113 23.14 18.11 -16.73
CA LEU A 113 21.86 18.16 -17.45
C LEU A 113 21.08 16.84 -17.37
N ASP A 114 21.78 15.71 -17.34
CA ASP A 114 21.17 14.38 -17.20
C ASP A 114 20.46 14.23 -15.84
N ALA A 115 21.08 14.67 -14.73
CA ALA A 115 20.44 14.68 -13.42
C ALA A 115 19.18 15.56 -13.39
N ILE A 116 19.25 16.77 -13.97
CA ILE A 116 18.11 17.69 -14.03
C ILE A 116 16.94 17.05 -14.79
N ILE A 117 17.21 16.45 -15.96
CA ILE A 117 16.18 15.83 -16.80
C ILE A 117 15.55 14.64 -16.06
N VAL A 118 16.36 13.74 -15.51
CA VAL A 118 15.90 12.57 -14.76
C VAL A 118 15.03 13.00 -13.58
N SER A 119 15.51 13.95 -12.76
CA SER A 119 14.77 14.46 -11.61
C SER A 119 13.46 15.13 -12.01
N ALA A 120 13.47 16.00 -13.04
CA ALA A 120 12.27 16.67 -13.51
C ALA A 120 11.22 15.65 -13.99
N VAL A 121 11.64 14.61 -14.72
CA VAL A 121 10.74 13.56 -15.19
C VAL A 121 10.16 12.76 -14.02
N PHE A 122 10.97 12.35 -13.04
CA PHE A 122 10.46 11.65 -11.86
C PHE A 122 9.47 12.50 -11.07
N ILE A 123 9.75 13.79 -10.88
CA ILE A 123 8.84 14.70 -10.17
C ILE A 123 7.52 14.82 -10.94
N ILE A 124 7.55 15.09 -12.24
CA ILE A 124 6.33 15.24 -13.06
C ILE A 124 5.49 13.96 -13.05
N LEU A 125 6.13 12.81 -13.26
CA LEU A 125 5.43 11.52 -13.25
C LEU A 125 4.90 11.17 -11.86
N SER A 126 5.62 11.51 -10.80
CA SER A 126 5.18 11.26 -9.42
C SER A 126 4.01 12.16 -9.02
N ILE A 127 4.03 13.45 -9.40
CA ILE A 127 2.92 14.39 -9.16
C ILE A 127 1.66 13.96 -9.92
N GLU A 128 1.79 13.54 -11.18
CA GLU A 128 0.67 13.03 -11.95
C GLU A 128 0.18 11.69 -11.41
N GLY A 129 1.09 10.80 -10.98
CA GLY A 129 0.75 9.55 -10.30
C GLY A 129 -0.03 9.80 -9.01
N LEU A 130 0.43 10.74 -8.18
CA LEU A 130 -0.22 11.18 -6.95
C LEU A 130 -1.64 11.69 -7.21
N ARG A 131 -1.83 12.51 -8.25
CA ARG A 131 -3.15 13.01 -8.64
C ARG A 131 -4.12 11.86 -8.97
N ARG A 132 -3.64 10.81 -9.64
CA ARG A 132 -4.47 9.65 -10.04
C ARG A 132 -4.79 8.74 -8.86
N THR A 133 -3.81 8.48 -7.99
CA THR A 133 -3.93 7.53 -6.88
C THR A 133 -4.58 8.17 -5.65
N ALA A 134 -4.08 9.31 -5.18
CA ALA A 134 -4.52 9.98 -3.94
C ALA A 134 -5.54 11.10 -4.20
N GLY A 135 -5.50 11.75 -5.37
CA GLY A 135 -6.47 12.77 -5.77
C GLY A 135 -5.97 14.21 -5.58
N TYR A 136 -6.86 15.17 -5.80
CA TYR A 136 -6.51 16.61 -5.79
C TYR A 136 -6.14 17.14 -4.40
N SER A 137 -6.69 16.58 -3.32
CA SER A 137 -6.42 17.07 -1.96
C SER A 137 -4.94 16.99 -1.60
N LEU A 138 -4.30 15.83 -1.81
CA LEU A 138 -2.88 15.65 -1.52
C LEU A 138 -2.00 16.37 -2.54
N LEU A 139 -2.41 16.43 -3.81
CA LEU A 139 -1.71 17.19 -4.85
C LEU A 139 -1.57 18.67 -4.49
N VAL A 140 -2.65 19.32 -4.05
CA VAL A 140 -2.63 20.75 -3.70
C VAL A 140 -1.66 21.00 -2.55
N ILE A 141 -1.67 20.14 -1.53
CA ILE A 141 -0.74 20.24 -0.39
C ILE A 141 0.72 20.16 -0.88
N VAL A 142 1.05 19.16 -1.70
CA VAL A 142 2.41 19.01 -2.25
C VAL A 142 2.83 20.23 -3.06
N LEU A 143 1.95 20.75 -3.93
CA LEU A 143 2.27 21.93 -4.74
C LEU A 143 2.49 23.17 -3.87
N ILE A 144 1.72 23.36 -2.80
CA ILE A 144 1.93 24.47 -1.85
C ILE A 144 3.33 24.40 -1.25
N PHE A 145 3.78 23.23 -0.78
CA PHE A 145 5.11 23.09 -0.20
C PHE A 145 6.25 23.24 -1.22
N VAL A 146 6.07 22.76 -2.46
CA VAL A 146 7.05 22.96 -3.53
C VAL A 146 7.16 24.45 -3.90
N ILE A 147 6.03 25.15 -4.00
CA ILE A 147 6.03 26.60 -4.24
C ILE A 147 6.68 27.32 -3.05
N PHE A 148 6.32 26.95 -1.82
CA PHE A 148 6.90 27.51 -0.61
C PHE A 148 8.42 27.32 -0.53
N ALA A 149 8.95 26.17 -0.97
CA ALA A 149 10.39 25.94 -1.04
C ALA A 149 11.12 26.94 -1.96
N LEU A 150 10.46 27.42 -3.02
CA LEU A 150 11.02 28.40 -3.94
C LEU A 150 10.90 29.83 -3.42
N ILE A 151 9.77 30.19 -2.81
CA ILE A 151 9.48 31.58 -2.41
C ILE A 151 9.70 31.86 -0.93
N GLY A 152 10.00 30.84 -0.12
CA GLY A 152 10.12 30.95 1.34
C GLY A 152 11.21 31.93 1.80
N HIS A 153 12.22 32.18 0.97
CA HIS A 153 13.26 33.18 1.23
C HIS A 153 12.74 34.62 1.26
N LEU A 154 11.59 34.88 0.63
CA LEU A 154 10.90 36.17 0.61
C LEU A 154 9.92 36.33 1.79
N VAL A 155 9.64 35.25 2.52
CA VAL A 155 8.67 35.27 3.62
C VAL A 155 9.36 35.82 4.88
N PRO A 156 8.83 36.88 5.52
CA PRO A 156 9.43 37.42 6.74
C PRO A 156 9.07 36.57 7.97
N GLY A 157 9.92 36.61 8.99
CA GLY A 157 9.70 35.97 10.29
C GLY A 157 10.27 34.56 10.38
N GLU A 158 9.75 33.76 11.30
CA GLU A 158 10.28 32.43 11.62
C GLU A 158 10.11 31.39 10.49
N LEU A 159 9.26 31.69 9.52
CA LEU A 159 9.02 30.85 8.34
C LEU A 159 9.98 31.15 7.17
N GLN A 160 10.94 32.08 7.35
CA GLN A 160 11.89 32.43 6.30
C GLN A 160 12.83 31.26 6.01
N THR A 161 12.93 30.87 4.74
CA THR A 161 13.87 29.82 4.29
C THR A 161 15.10 30.41 3.60
N ARG A 162 16.11 29.57 3.36
CA ARG A 162 17.24 29.93 2.50
C ARG A 162 16.77 30.02 1.05
N GLU A 163 17.35 30.93 0.27
CA GLU A 163 17.14 30.96 -1.18
C GLU A 163 17.64 29.66 -1.83
N VAL A 164 16.76 28.99 -2.56
CA VAL A 164 17.05 27.75 -3.30
C VAL A 164 16.85 28.01 -4.78
N LYS A 165 17.87 27.70 -5.60
CA LYS A 165 17.73 27.81 -7.05
C LYS A 165 16.78 26.73 -7.57
N PRO A 166 15.91 27.04 -8.55
CA PRO A 166 14.94 26.06 -9.07
C PRO A 166 15.57 24.75 -9.57
N LEU A 167 16.73 24.82 -10.23
CA LEU A 167 17.43 23.63 -10.73
C LEU A 167 17.96 22.75 -9.59
N ASP A 168 18.48 23.37 -8.53
CA ASP A 168 18.96 22.65 -7.34
C ASP A 168 17.78 21.98 -6.62
N LEU A 169 16.63 22.65 -6.54
CA LEU A 169 15.41 22.07 -5.97
C LEU A 169 14.91 20.87 -6.78
N ILE A 170 14.94 20.95 -8.12
CA ILE A 170 14.55 19.83 -8.99
C ILE A 170 15.46 18.63 -8.73
N ILE A 171 16.79 18.84 -8.73
CA ILE A 171 17.75 17.76 -8.47
C ILE A 171 17.49 17.16 -7.09
N TYR A 172 17.37 18.00 -6.06
CA TYR A 172 17.09 17.58 -4.69
C TYR A 172 15.82 16.73 -4.61
N LEU A 173 14.69 17.24 -5.10
CA LEU A 173 13.42 16.53 -5.03
C LEU A 173 13.43 15.18 -5.78
N GLY A 174 14.20 15.09 -6.87
CA GLY A 174 14.21 13.92 -7.75
C GLY A 174 15.18 12.80 -7.37
N LEU A 175 16.40 13.14 -6.95
CA LEU A 175 17.50 12.17 -6.81
C LEU A 175 18.18 12.19 -5.43
N ASP A 176 17.81 13.11 -4.54
CA ASP A 176 18.36 13.12 -3.17
C ASP A 176 17.72 12.04 -2.30
N SER A 177 18.53 11.43 -1.44
CA SER A 177 18.13 10.38 -0.51
C SER A 177 17.25 10.89 0.64
N ASN A 178 16.99 12.21 0.73
CA ASN A 178 16.02 12.79 1.66
C ASN A 178 14.70 13.19 0.99
N ALA A 179 14.56 12.98 -0.34
CA ALA A 179 13.38 13.36 -1.09
C ALA A 179 12.68 12.14 -1.70
N LEU A 180 12.43 12.10 -3.03
CA LEU A 180 11.74 10.98 -3.68
C LEU A 180 12.46 9.64 -3.48
N LEU A 181 13.79 9.65 -3.39
CA LEU A 181 14.60 8.45 -3.12
C LEU A 181 14.84 8.20 -1.64
N GLY A 182 14.05 8.81 -0.76
CA GLY A 182 14.21 8.68 0.68
C GLY A 182 13.51 7.51 1.32
N LEU A 183 13.39 7.61 2.63
CA LEU A 183 12.86 6.56 3.50
C LEU A 183 11.49 5.99 3.06
N PRO A 184 10.50 6.78 2.56
CA PRO A 184 9.23 6.22 2.14
C PRO A 184 9.34 5.17 1.03
N ILE A 185 10.18 5.41 0.02
CA ILE A 185 10.38 4.44 -1.06
C ILE A 185 11.25 3.28 -0.59
N VAL A 186 12.23 3.51 0.29
CA VAL A 186 13.04 2.45 0.89
C VAL A 186 12.15 1.48 1.65
N VAL A 187 11.34 1.97 2.59
CA VAL A 187 10.42 1.15 3.39
C VAL A 187 9.39 0.48 2.49
N GLY A 188 8.82 1.22 1.53
CA GLY A 188 7.87 0.69 0.57
C GLY A 188 8.42 -0.50 -0.23
N THR A 189 9.65 -0.38 -0.71
CA THR A 189 10.27 -1.37 -1.61
C THR A 189 10.97 -2.50 -0.89
N THR A 190 11.49 -2.31 0.31
CA THR A 190 12.25 -3.36 1.03
C THR A 190 11.38 -4.12 2.04
N ILE A 191 10.47 -3.41 2.70
CA ILE A 191 9.63 -3.94 3.78
C ILE A 191 8.22 -4.22 3.23
N VAL A 192 7.49 -3.19 2.80
CA VAL A 192 6.05 -3.28 2.52
C VAL A 192 5.75 -4.29 1.40
N LEU A 193 6.46 -4.21 0.28
CA LEU A 193 6.27 -5.15 -0.83
C LEU A 193 6.53 -6.62 -0.43
N THR A 194 7.58 -6.87 0.35
CA THR A 194 7.94 -8.20 0.86
C THR A 194 6.83 -8.76 1.76
N PHE A 195 6.33 -7.95 2.70
CA PHE A 195 5.22 -8.34 3.58
C PHE A 195 3.93 -8.60 2.81
N ILE A 196 3.58 -7.75 1.85
CA ILE A 196 2.40 -7.96 0.99
C ILE A 196 2.56 -9.26 0.21
N PHE A 197 3.74 -9.54 -0.35
CA PHE A 197 3.98 -10.78 -1.08
C PHE A 197 3.80 -12.02 -0.19
N PHE A 198 4.42 -12.07 0.99
CA PHE A 198 4.24 -13.18 1.91
C PHE A 198 2.80 -13.32 2.41
N GLY A 199 2.12 -12.18 2.65
CA GLY A 199 0.71 -12.17 2.98
C GLY A 199 -0.13 -12.82 1.88
N GLN A 200 0.06 -12.43 0.62
CA GLN A 200 -0.64 -13.02 -0.52
C GLN A 200 -0.29 -14.50 -0.72
N LEU A 201 0.97 -14.89 -0.52
CA LEU A 201 1.40 -16.29 -0.59
C LEU A 201 0.64 -17.13 0.45
N LEU A 202 0.53 -16.65 1.69
CA LEU A 202 -0.20 -17.33 2.75
C LEU A 202 -1.70 -17.46 2.45
N VAL A 203 -2.30 -16.41 1.87
CA VAL A 203 -3.71 -16.46 1.43
C VAL A 203 -3.88 -17.53 0.35
N LYS A 204 -3.00 -17.56 -0.64
CA LYS A 204 -3.04 -18.51 -1.76
C LYS A 204 -2.72 -19.95 -1.36
N SER A 205 -1.92 -20.15 -0.30
CA SER A 205 -1.59 -21.48 0.22
C SER A 205 -2.70 -22.09 1.10
N GLY A 206 -3.85 -21.42 1.25
CA GLY A 206 -4.96 -21.89 2.09
C GLY A 206 -4.89 -21.43 3.54
N GLY A 207 -4.02 -20.48 3.89
CA GLY A 207 -3.91 -19.94 5.25
C GLY A 207 -5.21 -19.30 5.75
N SER A 208 -6.06 -18.78 4.85
CA SER A 208 -7.40 -18.29 5.20
C SER A 208 -8.28 -19.37 5.85
N HIS A 209 -8.29 -20.58 5.28
CA HIS A 209 -9.03 -21.71 5.85
C HIS A 209 -8.43 -22.16 7.17
N PHE A 210 -7.10 -22.22 7.26
CA PHE A 210 -6.40 -22.56 8.50
C PHE A 210 -6.77 -21.65 9.68
N PHE A 211 -6.79 -20.33 9.49
CA PHE A 211 -7.17 -19.40 10.56
C PHE A 211 -8.65 -19.50 10.94
N ASN A 212 -9.51 -19.78 9.96
CA ASN A 212 -10.93 -20.00 10.22
C ASN A 212 -11.13 -21.29 11.04
N ASP A 213 -10.42 -22.36 10.73
CA ASP A 213 -10.50 -23.63 11.45
C ASP A 213 -9.96 -23.51 12.89
N ILE A 214 -8.85 -22.80 13.08
CA ILE A 214 -8.36 -22.45 14.43
C ILE A 214 -9.43 -21.69 15.21
N SER A 215 -10.05 -20.69 14.58
CA SER A 215 -11.07 -19.86 15.22
C SER A 215 -12.29 -20.69 15.60
N LEU A 216 -12.72 -21.60 14.73
CA LEU A 216 -13.79 -22.58 14.99
C LEU A 216 -13.50 -23.42 16.23
N VAL A 217 -12.29 -24.00 16.31
CA VAL A 217 -11.88 -24.84 17.45
C VAL A 217 -11.78 -24.03 18.74
N LEU A 218 -11.19 -22.84 18.68
CA LEU A 218 -10.98 -22.00 19.87
C LEU A 218 -12.30 -21.43 20.40
N MET A 219 -13.18 -20.95 19.51
CA MET A 219 -14.31 -20.12 19.91
C MET A 219 -15.68 -20.79 19.80
N GLY A 220 -15.81 -21.88 19.04
CA GLY A 220 -17.11 -22.51 18.74
C GLY A 220 -17.89 -22.96 19.97
N ARG A 221 -17.20 -23.41 21.02
CA ARG A 221 -17.81 -23.88 22.27
C ARG A 221 -18.40 -22.79 23.18
N TYR A 222 -18.13 -21.53 22.91
CA TYR A 222 -18.58 -20.43 23.76
C TYR A 222 -19.94 -19.89 23.34
N ARG A 223 -20.65 -19.23 24.27
CA ARG A 223 -21.86 -18.46 23.94
C ARG A 223 -21.52 -17.42 22.87
N GLY A 224 -22.35 -17.32 21.84
CA GLY A 224 -22.07 -16.45 20.69
C GLY A 224 -20.89 -16.94 19.84
N GLY A 225 -20.59 -18.23 19.89
CA GLY A 225 -19.42 -18.84 19.23
C GLY A 225 -19.24 -18.39 17.79
N SER A 226 -20.32 -18.34 16.99
CA SER A 226 -20.26 -17.88 15.59
C SER A 226 -19.73 -16.45 15.41
N ALA A 227 -20.10 -15.52 16.30
CA ALA A 227 -19.55 -14.16 16.26
C ALA A 227 -18.11 -14.15 16.77
N LYS A 228 -17.80 -14.88 17.85
CA LYS A 228 -16.44 -14.97 18.38
C LYS A 228 -15.46 -15.58 17.37
N ILE A 229 -15.91 -16.58 16.60
CA ILE A 229 -15.20 -17.16 15.46
C ILE A 229 -14.93 -16.08 14.41
N ALA A 230 -15.94 -15.30 14.03
CA ALA A 230 -15.78 -14.22 13.05
C ALA A 230 -14.71 -13.20 13.49
N ILE A 231 -14.74 -12.83 14.77
CA ILE A 231 -13.82 -11.86 15.36
C ILE A 231 -12.39 -12.41 15.42
N THR A 232 -12.20 -13.64 15.90
CA THR A 232 -10.88 -14.29 15.96
C THR A 232 -10.32 -14.55 14.56
N ALA A 233 -11.13 -15.05 13.63
CA ALA A 233 -10.68 -15.33 12.27
C ALA A 233 -10.26 -14.03 11.58
N SER A 234 -11.07 -12.98 11.72
CA SER A 234 -10.77 -11.65 11.18
C SER A 234 -9.55 -11.01 11.84
N SER A 235 -9.30 -11.23 13.14
CA SER A 235 -8.11 -10.68 13.80
C SER A 235 -6.84 -11.38 13.35
N LEU A 236 -6.86 -12.72 13.27
CA LEU A 236 -5.74 -13.52 12.79
C LEU A 236 -5.45 -13.23 11.31
N PHE A 237 -6.46 -13.22 10.45
CA PHE A 237 -6.27 -12.91 9.04
C PHE A 237 -5.93 -11.43 8.80
N GLY A 238 -6.57 -10.54 9.56
CA GLY A 238 -6.33 -9.11 9.53
C GLY A 238 -4.89 -8.74 9.88
N SER A 239 -4.31 -9.46 10.85
CA SER A 239 -2.91 -9.30 11.27
C SER A 239 -1.90 -9.42 10.13
N ILE A 240 -2.25 -10.17 9.08
CA ILE A 240 -1.38 -10.50 7.95
C ILE A 240 -1.79 -9.71 6.70
N SER A 241 -3.09 -9.60 6.46
CA SER A 241 -3.59 -8.94 5.24
C SER A 241 -3.56 -7.42 5.34
N GLY A 242 -3.75 -6.83 6.53
CA GLY A 242 -3.74 -5.38 6.74
C GLY A 242 -4.85 -4.60 6.02
N VAL A 243 -5.69 -5.28 5.24
CA VAL A 243 -6.66 -4.69 4.31
C VAL A 243 -8.04 -5.26 4.61
N ALA A 244 -8.94 -4.39 5.09
CA ALA A 244 -10.29 -4.79 5.51
C ALA A 244 -11.08 -5.51 4.41
N VAL A 245 -11.00 -5.04 3.15
CA VAL A 245 -11.72 -5.66 2.02
C VAL A 245 -11.22 -7.08 1.75
N SER A 246 -9.89 -7.30 1.82
CA SER A 246 -9.32 -8.63 1.63
C SER A 246 -9.71 -9.58 2.77
N ASN A 247 -9.81 -9.04 3.99
CA ASN A 247 -10.23 -9.80 5.17
C ASN A 247 -11.67 -10.30 5.01
N ILE A 248 -12.62 -9.40 4.70
CA ILE A 248 -14.02 -9.75 4.48
C ILE A 248 -14.19 -10.80 3.36
N VAL A 249 -13.41 -10.70 2.28
CA VAL A 249 -13.45 -11.69 1.20
C VAL A 249 -12.95 -13.07 1.65
N ALA A 250 -11.99 -13.12 2.56
CA ALA A 250 -11.41 -14.36 3.04
C ALA A 250 -12.23 -15.01 4.18
N THR A 251 -12.62 -14.23 5.18
CA THR A 251 -13.31 -14.73 6.38
C THR A 251 -14.83 -14.62 6.25
N GLY A 252 -15.32 -13.48 5.75
CA GLY A 252 -16.73 -13.13 5.65
C GLY A 252 -17.59 -14.11 4.87
N VAL A 253 -17.03 -14.75 3.84
CA VAL A 253 -17.71 -15.77 3.02
C VAL A 253 -18.14 -16.97 3.87
N VAL A 254 -17.42 -17.28 4.95
CA VAL A 254 -17.73 -18.38 5.86
C VAL A 254 -18.45 -17.88 7.11
N THR A 255 -17.97 -16.79 7.71
CA THR A 255 -18.42 -16.31 9.03
C THR A 255 -19.82 -15.68 8.96
N ILE A 256 -20.16 -14.95 7.91
CA ILE A 256 -21.50 -14.32 7.76
C ILE A 256 -22.59 -15.39 7.65
N PRO A 257 -22.51 -16.40 6.75
CA PRO A 257 -23.49 -17.47 6.72
C PRO A 257 -23.56 -18.29 8.01
N LEU A 258 -22.43 -18.47 8.71
CA LEU A 258 -22.38 -19.16 9.99
C LEU A 258 -23.16 -18.40 11.08
N MET A 259 -22.92 -17.09 11.22
CA MET A 259 -23.66 -16.24 12.15
C MET A 259 -25.15 -16.21 11.83
N LYS A 260 -25.54 -16.11 10.55
CA LYS A 260 -26.95 -16.15 10.14
C LYS A 260 -27.62 -17.48 10.54
N ARG A 261 -26.94 -18.61 10.35
CA ARG A 261 -27.44 -19.94 10.78
C ARG A 261 -27.57 -20.06 12.29
N ALA A 262 -26.69 -19.40 13.03
CA ALA A 262 -26.76 -19.33 14.49
C ALA A 262 -27.89 -18.44 15.02
N GLY A 263 -28.58 -17.67 14.15
CA GLY A 263 -29.71 -16.81 14.54
C GLY A 263 -29.41 -15.31 14.58
N PHE A 264 -28.24 -14.87 14.14
CA PHE A 264 -27.94 -13.44 14.01
C PHE A 264 -28.72 -12.84 12.84
N SER A 265 -29.24 -11.62 13.02
CA SER A 265 -29.83 -10.88 11.90
C SER A 265 -28.79 -10.63 10.81
N PRO A 266 -29.17 -10.62 9.51
CA PRO A 266 -28.22 -10.37 8.42
C PRO A 266 -27.44 -9.05 8.58
N ARG A 267 -28.11 -8.02 9.12
CA ARG A 267 -27.49 -6.71 9.39
C ARG A 267 -26.42 -6.82 10.47
N LEU A 268 -26.74 -7.47 11.58
CA LEU A 268 -25.78 -7.63 12.68
C LEU A 268 -24.58 -8.49 12.27
N ALA A 269 -24.81 -9.59 11.56
CA ALA A 269 -23.73 -10.44 11.06
C ALA A 269 -22.76 -9.67 10.14
N ALA A 270 -23.29 -8.87 9.21
CA ALA A 270 -22.47 -8.03 8.34
C ALA A 270 -21.71 -6.94 9.11
N SER A 271 -22.35 -6.31 10.10
CA SER A 271 -21.70 -5.30 10.95
C SER A 271 -20.55 -5.88 11.77
N ILE A 272 -20.75 -7.04 12.42
CA ILE A 272 -19.69 -7.70 13.20
C ILE A 272 -18.50 -8.02 12.31
N GLU A 273 -18.73 -8.62 11.14
CA GLU A 273 -17.67 -8.96 10.20
C GLU A 273 -16.92 -7.72 9.71
N ALA A 274 -17.65 -6.67 9.31
CA ALA A 274 -17.05 -5.44 8.79
C ALA A 274 -16.18 -4.74 9.83
N VAL A 275 -16.65 -4.64 11.08
CA VAL A 275 -15.90 -4.01 12.17
C VAL A 275 -14.70 -4.88 12.57
N ALA A 276 -14.89 -6.20 12.74
CA ALA A 276 -13.80 -7.12 13.05
C ALA A 276 -12.69 -7.11 11.97
N SER A 277 -13.09 -7.02 10.69
CA SER A 277 -12.16 -6.91 9.56
C SER A 277 -11.42 -5.59 9.52
N THR A 278 -12.07 -4.49 9.94
CA THR A 278 -11.45 -3.15 10.01
C THR A 278 -10.37 -3.10 11.09
N GLY A 279 -10.57 -3.80 12.21
CA GLY A 279 -9.54 -3.95 13.25
C GLY A 279 -8.23 -4.58 12.75
N GLY A 280 -8.26 -5.31 11.63
CA GLY A 280 -7.07 -5.88 11.00
C GLY A 280 -6.06 -4.82 10.55
N GLN A 281 -6.49 -3.58 10.33
CA GLN A 281 -5.58 -2.47 10.03
C GLN A 281 -4.72 -2.07 11.24
N LEU A 282 -5.15 -2.39 12.45
CA LEU A 282 -4.40 -2.11 13.68
C LEU A 282 -3.57 -3.31 14.11
N MET A 283 -4.06 -4.53 13.87
CA MET A 283 -3.48 -5.75 14.42
C MET A 283 -2.07 -6.05 13.85
N PRO A 284 -1.02 -6.11 14.70
CA PRO A 284 0.28 -6.69 14.36
C PRO A 284 0.22 -8.12 13.81
N PRO A 285 1.11 -8.55 12.88
CA PRO A 285 2.40 -7.92 12.56
C PRO A 285 2.48 -7.12 11.26
N VAL A 286 1.50 -7.20 10.35
CA VAL A 286 1.55 -6.48 9.06
C VAL A 286 0.80 -5.16 9.13
N MET A 287 -0.35 -5.14 9.82
CA MET A 287 -1.18 -3.95 10.01
C MET A 287 -1.55 -3.27 8.68
N GLY A 288 -2.26 -2.14 8.74
CA GLY A 288 -2.52 -1.31 7.57
C GLY A 288 -1.28 -0.56 7.09
N ALA A 289 -1.32 -0.09 5.84
CA ALA A 289 -0.22 0.68 5.22
C ALA A 289 0.22 1.91 6.05
N VAL A 290 -0.69 2.45 6.88
CA VAL A 290 -0.45 3.60 7.77
C VAL A 290 0.63 3.30 8.81
N ALA A 291 0.79 2.06 9.28
CA ALA A 291 1.81 1.71 10.27
C ALA A 291 3.24 1.89 9.72
N PHE A 292 3.43 1.60 8.43
CA PHE A 292 4.71 1.84 7.75
C PHE A 292 4.98 3.33 7.56
N LEU A 293 3.95 4.10 7.24
CA LEU A 293 4.04 5.56 7.18
C LEU A 293 4.37 6.15 8.56
N MET A 294 3.80 5.62 9.64
CA MET A 294 4.17 6.05 10.99
C MET A 294 5.64 5.72 11.34
N ALA A 295 6.16 4.57 10.89
CA ALA A 295 7.58 4.20 11.09
C ALA A 295 8.52 5.21 10.46
N ASP A 296 8.13 5.66 9.27
CA ASP A 296 8.80 6.72 8.54
C ASP A 296 8.70 8.07 9.27
N PHE A 297 7.50 8.56 9.55
CA PHE A 297 7.29 9.86 10.20
C PHE A 297 7.94 9.99 11.58
N LEU A 298 8.04 8.89 12.33
CA LEU A 298 8.66 8.88 13.66
C LEU A 298 10.16 8.53 13.61
N GLU A 299 10.69 8.17 12.44
CA GLU A 299 12.06 7.68 12.27
C GLU A 299 12.42 6.52 13.21
N MET A 300 11.45 5.64 13.48
CA MET A 300 11.62 4.49 14.38
C MET A 300 11.55 3.16 13.62
N PRO A 301 12.26 2.11 14.08
CA PRO A 301 12.12 0.77 13.54
C PRO A 301 10.66 0.31 13.57
N TYR A 302 10.18 -0.29 12.47
CA TYR A 302 8.80 -0.80 12.36
C TYR A 302 8.39 -1.70 13.53
N ARG A 303 9.34 -2.50 14.05
CA ARG A 303 9.16 -3.35 15.23
C ARG A 303 8.62 -2.58 16.43
N GLU A 304 9.09 -1.37 16.67
CA GLU A 304 8.67 -0.56 17.83
C GLU A 304 7.20 -0.16 17.69
N ILE A 305 6.78 0.21 16.49
CA ILE A 305 5.38 0.55 16.20
C ILE A 305 4.48 -0.67 16.33
N VAL A 306 4.93 -1.82 15.84
CA VAL A 306 4.19 -3.09 15.97
C VAL A 306 3.98 -3.45 17.45
N ILE A 307 5.01 -3.29 18.29
CA ILE A 307 4.90 -3.53 19.74
C ILE A 307 3.94 -2.53 20.38
N ALA A 308 4.05 -1.25 20.04
CA ALA A 308 3.17 -0.21 20.54
C ALA A 308 1.70 -0.42 20.13
N ALA A 309 1.46 -0.91 18.91
CA ALA A 309 0.13 -1.16 18.37
C ALA A 309 -0.56 -2.40 18.93
N LEU A 310 0.17 -3.30 19.59
CA LEU A 310 -0.40 -4.52 20.16
C LEU A 310 -1.46 -4.22 21.22
N VAL A 311 -1.18 -3.29 22.12
CA VAL A 311 -2.09 -2.90 23.21
C VAL A 311 -3.42 -2.34 22.69
N PRO A 312 -3.46 -1.30 21.83
CA PRO A 312 -4.72 -0.77 21.31
C PRO A 312 -5.46 -1.80 20.45
N SER A 313 -4.74 -2.65 19.71
CA SER A 313 -5.36 -3.72 18.91
C SER A 313 -6.06 -4.75 19.78
N LEU A 314 -5.42 -5.20 20.86
CA LEU A 314 -6.04 -6.13 21.81
C LEU A 314 -7.27 -5.51 22.48
N LEU A 315 -7.17 -4.25 22.93
CA LEU A 315 -8.31 -3.54 23.51
C LEU A 315 -9.48 -3.42 22.54
N TYR A 316 -9.20 -3.11 21.27
CA TYR A 316 -10.21 -3.05 20.22
C TYR A 316 -10.96 -4.38 20.08
N TYR A 317 -10.23 -5.50 19.95
CA TYR A 317 -10.85 -6.81 19.79
C TYR A 317 -11.55 -7.28 21.07
N VAL A 318 -11.00 -7.01 22.26
CA VAL A 318 -11.68 -7.30 23.53
C VAL A 318 -13.00 -6.56 23.64
N ALA A 319 -13.03 -5.26 23.31
CA ALA A 319 -14.27 -4.50 23.30
C ALA A 319 -15.29 -5.09 22.31
N LEU A 320 -14.82 -5.54 21.15
CA LEU A 320 -15.66 -6.16 20.12
C LEU A 320 -16.18 -7.55 20.56
N PHE A 321 -15.37 -8.33 21.27
CA PHE A 321 -15.80 -9.58 21.92
C PHE A 321 -16.89 -9.36 22.95
N ILE A 322 -16.71 -8.36 23.82
CA ILE A 322 -17.70 -8.00 24.84
C ILE A 322 -19.00 -7.56 24.15
N GLN A 323 -18.93 -6.68 23.16
CA GLN A 323 -20.09 -6.20 22.43
C GLN A 323 -20.85 -7.34 21.75
N ALA A 324 -20.14 -8.26 21.09
CA ALA A 324 -20.75 -9.42 20.45
C ALA A 324 -21.42 -10.35 21.47
N ASP A 325 -20.82 -10.57 22.64
CA ASP A 325 -21.41 -11.39 23.71
C ASP A 325 -22.67 -10.75 24.30
N LEU A 326 -22.65 -9.43 24.53
CA LEU A 326 -23.80 -8.67 25.02
C LEU A 326 -24.96 -8.70 24.01
N GLU A 327 -24.66 -8.56 22.72
CA GLU A 327 -25.68 -8.58 21.67
C GLU A 327 -26.33 -9.98 21.51
N VAL A 328 -25.53 -11.04 21.69
CA VAL A 328 -26.04 -12.42 21.77
C VAL A 328 -26.94 -12.61 22.97
N ALA A 329 -26.53 -12.12 24.15
CA ALA A 329 -27.33 -12.21 25.37
C ALA A 329 -28.65 -11.44 25.25
N ARG A 330 -28.62 -10.25 24.64
CA ARG A 330 -29.80 -9.41 24.39
C ARG A 330 -30.80 -10.07 23.45
N ASN A 331 -30.33 -10.73 22.41
CA ASN A 331 -31.18 -11.34 21.38
C ASN A 331 -31.54 -12.82 21.67
N GLY A 332 -31.10 -13.38 22.81
CA GLY A 332 -31.39 -14.75 23.19
C GLY A 332 -30.79 -15.80 22.24
N ILE A 333 -29.69 -15.47 21.55
CA ILE A 333 -29.08 -16.35 20.56
C ILE A 333 -28.33 -17.48 21.28
N ALA A 334 -28.73 -18.73 21.00
CA ALA A 334 -28.17 -19.92 21.64
C ALA A 334 -26.76 -20.28 21.12
N ARG A 335 -26.08 -21.19 21.83
CA ARG A 335 -24.78 -21.76 21.39
C ARG A 335 -24.96 -22.53 20.08
N VAL A 336 -23.96 -22.40 19.18
CA VAL A 336 -23.76 -23.30 18.04
C VAL A 336 -23.14 -24.58 18.54
#